data_AF-A0A976E4V3-F1
#
_entry.id   AF-A0A976E4V3-F1
#
_cell.length_a   1.000
_cell.length_b   1.000
_cell.length_c   1.000
_cell.angle_alpha   90.00
_cell.angle_beta   90.00
_cell.angle_gamma   90.00
#
_symmetry.space_group_name_H-M   'P 1'
#
loop_
_entity.id
_entity.type
_entity.pdbx_description
1 polymer ?
#
loop_
_entity_poly.entity_id
_entity_poly.type
_entity_poly.pdbx_seq_one_letter_code
_entity_poly.pdbx_strand_id
1 'polypeptide(L)'
;MTNVVIVAAGRTAVGSFNGAFAATPAHDLGAAVIEAVVARAGIDKAEVEETILGQVLTAGQGQNPARQAHIKAGLAKEASAWSLNQVCGSGLRAVALGAQHVQLGDARIVVAGGQESMSLSPHVAHLRAGQKMGDLNFIDSMIKDGLWDAFNGYHMGQTAENVANQWQISRDMQDEFALGSQQKAEAAQKAGKFKDEIIAYTVKTRKGDIVVDQDEYIRHGATLESMQKLRPAFTKDGSVTAGNASGLNDGAAAVLLMSEEEAAKRGLKVLARIASYATAGLDPSIMGVGPIHASRKALAKAGWKVGDLDLVEANEAFAAQACAVNKDMGWDPAKVNVNG
;
A
#
# COMPACT_ATOMS: atom_id res chain seq x y z
N MET A 1 8.30 -23.97 14.86
CA MET A 1 8.16 -23.20 13.59
C MET A 1 9.25 -22.15 13.60
N THR A 2 9.89 -21.91 12.46
CA THR A 2 10.89 -20.84 12.31
C THR A 2 10.23 -19.48 12.55
N ASN A 3 10.73 -18.72 13.53
CA ASN A 3 10.29 -17.35 13.74
C ASN A 3 10.87 -16.46 12.64
N VAL A 4 10.02 -15.68 11.98
CA VAL A 4 10.44 -14.71 10.96
C VAL A 4 10.40 -13.31 11.53
N VAL A 5 11.45 -12.55 11.25
CA VAL A 5 11.65 -11.19 11.75
C VAL A 5 11.84 -10.20 10.61
N ILE A 6 11.43 -8.97 10.86
CA ILE A 6 11.75 -7.79 10.05
C ILE A 6 12.99 -7.14 10.67
N VAL A 7 14.06 -6.99 9.90
CA VAL A 7 15.32 -6.36 10.36
C VAL A 7 15.56 -4.97 9.75
N ALA A 8 14.85 -4.64 8.68
CA ALA A 8 14.83 -3.31 8.09
C ALA A 8 13.48 -3.04 7.42
N ALA A 9 13.06 -1.79 7.42
CA ALA A 9 11.87 -1.29 6.74
C ALA A 9 12.14 0.10 6.17
N GLY A 10 11.48 0.44 5.07
CA GLY A 10 11.57 1.76 4.46
C GLY A 10 10.56 1.92 3.34
N ARG A 11 10.20 3.18 3.06
CA ARG A 11 9.28 3.57 1.99
C ARG A 11 9.77 4.84 1.32
N THR A 12 9.35 5.10 0.09
CA THR A 12 9.45 6.45 -0.45
C THR A 12 8.46 7.38 0.28
N ALA A 13 8.55 8.68 0.02
CA ALA A 13 7.38 9.54 0.18
C ALA A 13 6.21 8.98 -0.66
N VAL A 14 4.99 9.36 -0.32
CA VAL A 14 3.80 9.11 -1.13
C VAL A 14 3.56 10.35 -2.00
N GLY A 15 3.74 10.20 -3.31
CA GLY A 15 3.46 11.23 -4.30
C GLY A 15 1.97 11.33 -4.59
N SER A 16 1.49 12.56 -4.85
CA SER A 16 0.12 12.77 -5.33
C SER A 16 0.00 12.35 -6.81
N PHE A 17 -1.21 12.05 -7.26
CA PHE A 17 -1.48 11.79 -8.68
C PHE A 17 -1.02 12.96 -9.57
N ASN A 18 -0.19 12.66 -10.57
CA ASN A 18 0.50 13.65 -11.40
C ASN A 18 1.34 14.67 -10.60
N GLY A 19 1.78 14.31 -9.39
CA GLY A 19 2.63 15.10 -8.52
C GLY A 19 4.12 14.76 -8.66
N ALA A 20 4.81 14.67 -7.52
CA ALA A 20 6.28 14.56 -7.47
C ALA A 20 6.85 13.36 -8.25
N PHE A 21 6.16 12.22 -8.27
CA PHE A 21 6.61 10.99 -8.95
C PHE A 21 5.93 10.73 -10.30
N ALA A 22 5.20 11.70 -10.86
CA ALA A 22 4.40 11.52 -12.08
C ALA A 22 5.17 10.95 -13.29
N ALA A 23 6.48 11.20 -13.36
CA ALA A 23 7.36 10.73 -14.44
C ALA A 23 8.32 9.62 -13.99
N THR A 24 8.13 9.05 -12.79
CA THR A 24 9.03 8.05 -12.21
C THR A 24 8.40 6.66 -12.27
N PRO A 25 8.97 5.71 -13.03
CA PRO A 25 8.51 4.33 -13.04
C PRO A 25 8.46 3.70 -11.64
N ALA A 26 7.42 2.91 -11.36
CA ALA A 26 7.25 2.24 -10.07
C ALA A 26 8.47 1.40 -9.66
N HIS A 27 9.13 0.75 -10.62
CA HIS A 27 10.31 -0.08 -10.37
C HIS A 27 11.57 0.73 -10.04
N ASP A 28 11.62 2.02 -10.34
CA ASP A 28 12.71 2.90 -9.89
C ASP A 28 12.51 3.31 -8.43
N LEU A 29 11.27 3.60 -8.02
CA LEU A 29 10.90 3.79 -6.62
C LEU A 29 11.17 2.51 -5.82
N GLY A 30 10.79 1.35 -6.38
CA GLY A 30 11.07 0.02 -5.84
C GLY A 30 12.56 -0.23 -5.65
N ALA A 31 13.39 0.08 -6.65
CA ALA A 31 14.84 -0.08 -6.55
C ALA A 31 15.44 0.75 -5.41
N ALA A 32 15.00 2.01 -5.27
CA ALA A 32 15.48 2.90 -4.22
C ALA A 32 15.16 2.38 -2.81
N VAL A 33 13.94 1.87 -2.59
CA VAL A 33 13.58 1.30 -1.28
C VAL A 33 14.30 -0.01 -0.99
N ILE A 34 14.49 -0.88 -1.98
CA ILE A 34 15.27 -2.13 -1.83
C ILE A 34 16.70 -1.79 -1.40
N GLU A 35 17.37 -0.89 -2.13
CA GLU A 35 18.73 -0.50 -1.84
C GLU A 35 18.86 0.05 -0.41
N ALA A 36 17.93 0.91 -0.02
CA ALA A 36 17.93 1.51 1.31
C ALA A 36 17.70 0.48 2.43
N VAL A 37 16.76 -0.46 2.29
CA VAL A 37 16.50 -1.45 3.37
C VAL A 37 17.64 -2.46 3.49
N VAL A 38 18.27 -2.85 2.38
CA VAL A 38 19.46 -3.72 2.41
C VAL A 38 20.63 -2.99 3.08
N ALA A 39 20.87 -1.72 2.72
CA ALA A 39 21.89 -0.90 3.35
C ALA A 39 21.64 -0.69 4.86
N ARG A 40 20.39 -0.44 5.27
CA ARG A 40 19.98 -0.30 6.68
C ARG A 40 20.20 -1.57 7.49
N ALA A 41 19.98 -2.73 6.88
CA ALA A 41 20.25 -4.02 7.51
C ALA A 41 21.75 -4.33 7.61
N GLY A 42 22.60 -3.66 6.82
CA GLY A 42 24.04 -3.86 6.83
C GLY A 42 24.48 -5.23 6.31
N ILE A 43 23.74 -5.81 5.36
CA ILE A 43 24.08 -7.08 4.70
C ILE A 43 24.58 -6.85 3.27
N ASP A 44 25.28 -7.83 2.70
CA ASP A 44 25.69 -7.77 1.30
C ASP A 44 24.48 -7.99 0.37
N LYS A 45 24.40 -7.20 -0.71
CA LYS A 45 23.39 -7.31 -1.77
C LYS A 45 23.38 -8.71 -2.40
N ALA A 46 24.52 -9.40 -2.41
CA ALA A 46 24.66 -10.75 -2.95
C ALA A 46 23.95 -11.83 -2.10
N GLU A 47 23.61 -11.52 -0.85
CA GLU A 47 22.99 -12.47 0.08
C GLU A 47 21.45 -12.48 0.03
N VAL A 48 20.84 -11.50 -0.65
CA VAL A 48 19.40 -11.49 -0.85
C VAL A 48 19.05 -12.57 -1.86
N GLU A 49 18.31 -13.59 -1.43
CA GLU A 49 17.98 -14.76 -2.26
C GLU A 49 16.69 -14.57 -3.06
N GLU A 50 15.79 -13.71 -2.58
CA GLU A 50 14.52 -13.45 -3.25
C GLU A 50 13.99 -12.02 -3.05
N THR A 51 13.28 -11.52 -4.05
CA THR A 51 12.50 -10.28 -3.98
C THR A 51 11.07 -10.49 -4.43
N ILE A 52 10.11 -10.21 -3.54
CA ILE A 52 8.67 -10.35 -3.79
C ILE A 52 8.04 -8.96 -3.67
N LEU A 53 7.58 -8.39 -4.79
CA LEU A 53 6.94 -7.07 -4.77
C LEU A 53 5.53 -7.10 -5.36
N GLY A 54 4.59 -6.53 -4.61
CA GLY A 54 3.25 -6.22 -5.12
C GLY A 54 3.29 -5.06 -6.11
N GLN A 55 2.66 -5.23 -7.28
CA GLN A 55 2.34 -4.14 -8.20
C GLN A 55 1.08 -4.51 -8.98
N VAL A 56 0.10 -3.62 -9.02
CA VAL A 56 -1.21 -3.85 -9.64
C VAL A 56 -1.18 -3.39 -11.09
N LEU A 57 -0.78 -2.14 -11.33
CA LEU A 57 -0.86 -1.50 -12.63
C LEU A 57 0.41 -1.81 -13.44
N THR A 58 0.37 -2.96 -14.13
CA THR A 58 1.53 -3.51 -14.86
C THR A 58 1.41 -3.41 -16.38
N ALA A 59 0.31 -2.84 -16.89
CA ALA A 59 0.12 -2.63 -18.32
C ALA A 59 1.26 -1.80 -18.92
N GLY A 60 1.98 -2.37 -19.89
CA GLY A 60 3.08 -1.69 -20.58
C GLY A 60 4.36 -1.49 -19.75
N GLN A 61 4.44 -2.02 -18.52
CA GLN A 61 5.59 -1.77 -17.62
C GLN A 61 6.81 -2.68 -17.89
N GLY A 62 6.78 -3.48 -18.96
CA GLY A 62 7.82 -4.46 -19.27
C GLY A 62 7.67 -5.78 -18.51
N GLN A 63 8.61 -6.70 -18.71
CA GLN A 63 8.58 -8.00 -18.06
C GLN A 63 8.92 -7.86 -16.57
N ASN A 64 8.08 -8.45 -15.70
CA ASN A 64 8.32 -8.64 -14.27
C ASN A 64 8.88 -7.38 -13.56
N PRO A 65 8.03 -6.39 -13.21
CA PRO A 65 8.47 -5.16 -12.57
C PRO A 65 9.23 -5.34 -11.25
N ALA A 66 8.94 -6.39 -10.46
CA ALA A 66 9.73 -6.72 -9.28
C ALA A 66 11.18 -7.07 -9.64
N ARG A 67 11.39 -7.83 -10.73
CA ARG A 67 12.73 -8.13 -11.25
C ARG A 67 13.45 -6.90 -11.76
N GLN A 68 12.73 -5.97 -12.38
CA GLN A 68 13.31 -4.68 -12.80
C GLN A 68 13.84 -3.90 -11.60
N ALA A 69 13.04 -3.78 -10.53
CA ALA A 69 13.46 -3.12 -9.29
C ALA A 69 14.66 -3.84 -8.63
N HIS A 70 14.59 -5.16 -8.53
CA HIS A 70 15.65 -6.01 -7.96
C HIS A 70 17.01 -5.81 -8.66
N ILE A 71 17.04 -5.88 -10.00
CA ILE A 71 18.26 -5.69 -10.77
C ILE A 71 18.75 -4.25 -10.68
N LYS A 72 17.85 -3.26 -10.75
CA LYS A 72 18.21 -1.84 -10.63
C LYS A 72 18.78 -1.48 -9.25
N ALA A 73 18.32 -2.14 -8.19
CA ALA A 73 18.87 -2.01 -6.84
C ALA A 73 20.28 -2.63 -6.69
N GLY A 74 20.77 -3.37 -7.70
CA GLY A 74 22.07 -4.01 -7.71
C GLY A 74 22.12 -5.32 -6.92
N LEU A 75 20.99 -6.00 -6.73
CA LEU A 75 20.96 -7.35 -6.16
C LEU A 75 21.45 -8.41 -7.15
N ALA A 76 21.80 -9.59 -6.65
CA ALA A 76 22.37 -10.67 -7.46
C ALA A 76 21.42 -11.13 -8.57
N LYS A 77 21.92 -11.23 -9.81
CA LYS A 77 21.12 -11.72 -10.95
C LYS A 77 20.77 -13.22 -10.80
N GLU A 78 21.47 -13.95 -9.95
CA GLU A 78 21.19 -15.35 -9.63
C GLU A 78 20.00 -15.52 -8.68
N ALA A 79 19.67 -14.49 -7.89
CA ALA A 79 18.53 -14.48 -6.99
C ALA A 79 17.19 -14.39 -7.74
N SER A 80 16.12 -14.93 -7.16
CA SER A 80 14.78 -14.86 -7.76
C SER A 80 14.11 -13.51 -7.48
N ALA A 81 13.26 -13.06 -8.40
CA ALA A 81 12.37 -11.93 -8.14
C ALA A 81 11.10 -12.05 -8.94
N TRP A 82 9.97 -11.73 -8.33
CA TRP A 82 8.67 -11.88 -8.97
C TRP A 82 7.61 -10.94 -8.38
N SER A 83 6.63 -10.63 -9.21
CA SER A 83 5.52 -9.74 -8.85
C SER A 83 4.27 -10.53 -8.51
N LEU A 84 3.47 -10.01 -7.58
CA LEU A 84 2.10 -10.47 -7.37
C LEU A 84 1.11 -9.31 -7.48
N ASN A 85 -0.13 -9.66 -7.80
CA ASN A 85 -1.26 -8.74 -7.78
C ASN A 85 -2.37 -9.34 -6.91
N GLN A 86 -2.58 -8.72 -5.75
CA GLN A 86 -3.73 -8.90 -4.87
C GLN A 86 -4.39 -7.53 -4.59
N VAL A 87 -4.44 -6.67 -5.62
CA VAL A 87 -4.93 -5.27 -5.59
C VAL A 87 -4.28 -4.51 -4.42
N CYS A 88 -5.03 -3.78 -3.59
CA CYS A 88 -4.48 -3.02 -2.45
C CYS A 88 -3.73 -3.90 -1.44
N GLY A 89 -4.06 -5.21 -1.37
CA GLY A 89 -3.41 -6.16 -0.47
C GLY A 89 -2.03 -6.64 -0.95
N SER A 90 -1.58 -6.27 -2.15
CA SER A 90 -0.38 -6.84 -2.77
C SER A 90 0.89 -6.67 -1.93
N GLY A 91 1.15 -5.45 -1.43
CA GLY A 91 2.35 -5.15 -0.66
C GLY A 91 2.43 -5.95 0.65
N LEU A 92 1.33 -5.99 1.41
CA LEU A 92 1.28 -6.75 2.67
C LEU A 92 1.25 -8.26 2.42
N ARG A 93 0.63 -8.73 1.33
CA ARG A 93 0.66 -10.14 0.95
C ARG A 93 2.07 -10.60 0.58
N ALA A 94 2.88 -9.74 -0.05
CA ALA A 94 4.29 -10.01 -0.31
C ALA A 94 5.06 -10.30 0.98
N VAL A 95 4.84 -9.54 2.05
CA VAL A 95 5.48 -9.77 3.36
C VAL A 95 5.09 -11.13 3.94
N ALA A 96 3.80 -11.48 3.87
CA ALA A 96 3.33 -12.78 4.32
C ALA A 96 3.90 -13.94 3.48
N LEU A 97 4.05 -13.77 2.16
CA LEU A 97 4.68 -14.75 1.28
C LEU A 97 6.19 -14.89 1.56
N GLY A 98 6.91 -13.79 1.72
CA GLY A 98 8.32 -13.83 2.09
C GLY A 98 8.54 -14.50 3.43
N ALA A 99 7.66 -14.27 4.41
CA ALA A 99 7.67 -15.00 5.67
C ALA A 99 7.41 -16.50 5.49
N GLN A 100 6.51 -16.89 4.58
CA GLN A 100 6.26 -18.30 4.25
C GLN A 100 7.52 -18.96 3.66
N HIS A 101 8.19 -18.28 2.73
CA HIS A 101 9.40 -18.82 2.07
C HIS A 101 10.56 -18.96 3.07
N VAL A 102 10.73 -18.00 3.98
CA VAL A 102 11.70 -18.13 5.09
C VAL A 102 11.33 -19.27 6.04
N GLN A 103 10.04 -19.44 6.36
CA GLN A 103 9.57 -20.51 7.25
C GLN A 103 9.76 -21.90 6.67
N LEU A 104 9.58 -22.04 5.36
CA LEU A 104 9.69 -23.31 4.64
C LEU A 104 11.14 -23.65 4.23
N GLY A 105 12.06 -22.69 4.35
CA GLY A 105 13.46 -22.86 3.96
C GLY A 105 13.72 -22.65 2.47
N ASP A 106 12.77 -22.05 1.75
CA ASP A 106 12.89 -21.76 0.31
C ASP A 106 13.83 -20.57 0.04
N ALA A 107 13.93 -19.63 0.99
CA ALA A 107 14.86 -18.50 0.96
C ALA A 107 15.25 -18.06 2.37
N ARG A 108 16.50 -17.66 2.60
CA ARG A 108 17.02 -17.22 3.90
C ARG A 108 16.80 -15.73 4.14
N ILE A 109 16.99 -14.93 3.11
CA ILE A 109 16.86 -13.46 3.15
C ILE A 109 15.96 -13.03 2.00
N VAL A 110 14.83 -12.41 2.34
CA VAL A 110 13.81 -12.00 1.37
C VAL A 110 13.55 -10.51 1.51
N VAL A 111 13.58 -9.79 0.40
CA VAL A 111 13.01 -8.43 0.33
C VAL A 111 11.54 -8.56 -0.07
N ALA A 112 10.64 -8.00 0.72
CA ALA A 112 9.20 -8.08 0.48
C ALA A 112 8.53 -6.71 0.62
N GLY A 113 7.53 -6.42 -0.21
CA GLY A 113 6.84 -5.13 -0.17
C GLY A 113 6.00 -4.86 -1.40
N GLY A 114 5.92 -3.59 -1.81
CA GLY A 114 5.17 -3.18 -2.99
C GLY A 114 5.68 -1.89 -3.62
N GLN A 115 5.29 -1.68 -4.86
CA GLN A 115 5.63 -0.52 -5.67
C GLN A 115 4.45 -0.21 -6.58
N GLU A 116 4.11 1.06 -6.74
CA GLU A 116 3.04 1.47 -7.64
C GLU A 116 3.31 2.85 -8.23
N SER A 117 2.87 3.04 -9.47
CA SER A 117 2.73 4.36 -10.07
C SER A 117 1.39 4.43 -10.78
N MET A 118 0.41 5.04 -10.13
CA MET A 118 -0.90 5.29 -10.70
C MET A 118 -0.83 6.37 -11.79
N SER A 119 0.06 7.35 -11.64
CA SER A 119 0.28 8.43 -12.61
C SER A 119 0.77 7.92 -13.97
N LEU A 120 1.57 6.83 -14.01
CA LEU A 120 2.10 6.25 -15.25
C LEU A 120 1.25 5.11 -15.83
N SER A 121 0.04 4.90 -15.30
CA SER A 121 -0.90 3.93 -15.88
C SER A 121 -1.32 4.35 -17.31
N PRO A 122 -1.19 3.47 -18.31
CA PRO A 122 -1.59 3.80 -19.66
C PRO A 122 -3.10 3.65 -19.85
N HIS A 123 -3.62 4.24 -20.91
CA HIS A 123 -4.86 3.73 -21.51
C HIS A 123 -4.54 2.52 -22.41
N VAL A 124 -5.45 1.55 -22.48
CA VAL A 124 -5.30 0.30 -23.26
C VAL A 124 -6.41 0.11 -24.27
N ALA A 125 -6.09 -0.48 -25.42
CA ALA A 125 -7.04 -0.88 -26.44
C ALA A 125 -6.61 -2.20 -27.08
N HIS A 126 -7.56 -3.09 -27.36
CA HIS A 126 -7.26 -4.35 -28.04
C HIS A 126 -7.21 -4.15 -29.56
N LEU A 127 -6.00 -4.04 -30.11
CA LEU A 127 -5.78 -3.74 -31.53
C LEU A 127 -5.06 -4.86 -32.32
N ARG A 128 -4.88 -6.04 -31.73
CA ARG A 128 -4.04 -7.10 -32.34
C ARG A 128 -4.54 -7.55 -33.72
N ALA A 129 -5.84 -7.57 -33.93
CA ALA A 129 -6.45 -7.87 -35.23
C ALA A 129 -6.83 -6.61 -36.05
N GLY A 130 -6.50 -5.42 -35.55
CA GLY A 130 -6.96 -4.13 -36.07
C GLY A 130 -8.43 -3.82 -35.74
N GLN A 131 -8.81 -2.55 -35.90
CA GLN A 131 -10.20 -2.09 -35.84
C GLN A 131 -10.68 -1.80 -37.26
N LYS A 132 -11.52 -2.68 -37.81
CA LYS A 132 -11.89 -2.64 -39.25
C LYS A 132 -12.77 -1.45 -39.62
N MET A 133 -13.77 -1.12 -38.79
CA MET A 133 -14.71 -0.02 -39.00
C MET A 133 -15.45 0.28 -37.67
N GLY A 134 -15.82 1.53 -37.43
CA GLY A 134 -16.51 1.97 -36.20
C GLY A 134 -15.56 2.41 -35.08
N ASP A 135 -16.14 2.89 -33.98
CA ASP A 135 -15.41 3.55 -32.89
C ASP A 135 -14.41 2.61 -32.16
N LEU A 136 -13.35 3.20 -31.62
CA LEU A 136 -12.34 2.54 -30.79
C LEU A 136 -12.28 3.19 -29.42
N ASN A 137 -12.56 2.42 -28.38
CA ASN A 137 -12.48 2.90 -27.00
C ASN A 137 -11.09 2.62 -26.41
N PHE A 138 -10.51 3.65 -25.80
CA PHE A 138 -9.32 3.53 -24.95
C PHE A 138 -9.76 3.38 -23.49
N ILE A 139 -9.41 2.27 -22.88
CA ILE A 139 -9.78 1.92 -21.51
C ILE A 139 -8.70 2.47 -20.57
N ASP A 140 -9.07 3.25 -19.58
CA ASP A 140 -8.16 3.65 -18.49
C ASP A 140 -7.79 2.41 -17.66
N SER A 141 -6.51 2.00 -17.70
CA SER A 141 -6.05 0.80 -16.98
C SER A 141 -5.99 1.01 -15.46
N MET A 142 -5.75 2.22 -14.97
CA MET A 142 -5.81 2.50 -13.53
C MET A 142 -7.22 2.23 -12.99
N ILE A 143 -8.23 2.72 -13.70
CA ILE A 143 -9.62 2.44 -13.32
C ILE A 143 -9.91 0.95 -13.51
N LYS A 144 -9.66 0.39 -14.71
CA LYS A 144 -10.11 -0.95 -15.06
C LYS A 144 -9.43 -2.06 -14.25
N ASP A 145 -8.13 -1.94 -14.02
CA ASP A 145 -7.32 -2.98 -13.39
C ASP A 145 -7.12 -2.74 -11.88
N GLY A 146 -7.31 -1.51 -11.40
CA GLY A 146 -7.10 -1.13 -10.01
C GLY A 146 -8.36 -0.78 -9.22
N LEU A 147 -9.37 -0.17 -9.85
CA LEU A 147 -10.45 0.54 -9.12
C LEU A 147 -11.87 0.17 -9.57
N TRP A 148 -12.01 -0.80 -10.46
CA TRP A 148 -13.30 -1.25 -10.99
C TRP A 148 -13.62 -2.64 -10.52
N ASP A 149 -14.81 -2.83 -9.94
CA ASP A 149 -15.24 -4.16 -9.53
C ASP A 149 -15.56 -5.01 -10.75
N ALA A 150 -14.85 -6.12 -10.89
CA ALA A 150 -15.00 -7.02 -12.03
C ALA A 150 -16.35 -7.74 -12.06
N PHE A 151 -17.06 -7.80 -10.92
CA PHE A 151 -18.27 -8.60 -10.76
C PHE A 151 -19.55 -7.78 -10.87
N ASN A 152 -19.57 -6.61 -10.23
CA ASN A 152 -20.75 -5.74 -10.17
C ASN A 152 -20.74 -4.59 -11.19
N GLY A 153 -19.60 -4.35 -11.85
CA GLY A 153 -19.53 -3.37 -12.93
C GLY A 153 -19.63 -1.91 -12.45
N TYR A 154 -19.01 -1.57 -11.33
CA TYR A 154 -18.92 -0.19 -10.82
C TYR A 154 -17.56 0.10 -10.17
N HIS A 155 -17.31 1.38 -9.85
CA HIS A 155 -16.10 1.83 -9.17
C HIS A 155 -16.06 1.38 -7.69
N MET A 156 -14.86 1.22 -7.11
CA MET A 156 -14.67 0.90 -5.68
C MET A 156 -15.40 1.87 -4.73
N GLY A 157 -15.56 3.12 -5.14
CA GLY A 157 -16.34 4.11 -4.39
C GLY A 157 -17.80 3.72 -4.16
N GLN A 158 -18.41 2.96 -5.07
CA GLN A 158 -19.75 2.40 -4.86
C GLN A 158 -19.76 1.33 -3.75
N THR A 159 -18.69 0.54 -3.61
CA THR A 159 -18.58 -0.41 -2.49
C THR A 159 -18.52 0.31 -1.15
N ALA A 160 -17.87 1.49 -1.11
CA ALA A 160 -17.83 2.33 0.08
C ALA A 160 -19.22 2.90 0.42
N GLU A 161 -20.01 3.31 -0.57
CA GLU A 161 -21.42 3.69 -0.35
C GLU A 161 -22.26 2.50 0.16
N ASN A 162 -22.04 1.30 -0.37
CA ASN A 162 -22.73 0.09 0.11
C ASN A 162 -22.43 -0.17 1.59
N VAL A 163 -21.15 -0.07 1.97
CA VAL A 163 -20.71 -0.19 3.37
C VAL A 163 -21.30 0.93 4.22
N ALA A 164 -21.28 2.19 3.76
CA ALA A 164 -21.87 3.31 4.49
C ALA A 164 -23.35 3.06 4.79
N ASN A 165 -24.11 2.61 3.80
CA ASN A 165 -25.53 2.29 3.93
C ASN A 165 -25.76 1.10 4.88
N GLN A 166 -25.00 0.01 4.74
CA GLN A 166 -25.22 -1.19 5.54
C GLN A 166 -24.78 -1.03 7.01
N TRP A 167 -23.69 -0.29 7.28
CA TRP A 167 -23.19 -0.03 8.64
C TRP A 167 -23.73 1.25 9.28
N GLN A 168 -24.57 2.01 8.54
CA GLN A 168 -25.16 3.29 8.96
C GLN A 168 -24.07 4.32 9.30
N ILE A 169 -23.07 4.45 8.42
CA ILE A 169 -22.00 5.43 8.55
C ILE A 169 -22.40 6.70 7.79
N SER A 170 -22.78 7.74 8.54
CA SER A 170 -23.26 8.99 7.96
C SER A 170 -22.13 9.76 7.24
N ARG A 171 -22.52 10.74 6.42
CA ARG A 171 -21.57 11.68 5.80
C ARG A 171 -20.73 12.41 6.84
N ASP A 172 -21.35 12.88 7.93
CA ASP A 172 -20.64 13.62 8.99
C ASP A 172 -19.60 12.73 9.67
N MET A 173 -19.92 11.46 9.95
CA MET A 173 -18.95 10.51 10.50
C MET A 173 -17.75 10.31 9.58
N GLN A 174 -17.98 10.27 8.26
CA GLN A 174 -16.90 10.12 7.27
C GLN A 174 -16.01 11.36 7.21
N ASP A 175 -16.60 12.56 7.20
CA ASP A 175 -15.85 13.82 7.14
C ASP A 175 -15.09 14.08 8.45
N GLU A 176 -15.67 13.77 9.61
CA GLU A 176 -14.99 13.84 10.90
C GLU A 176 -13.79 12.89 10.98
N PHE A 177 -13.97 11.65 10.52
CA PHE A 177 -12.88 10.67 10.45
C PHE A 177 -11.74 11.16 9.55
N ALA A 178 -12.08 11.64 8.34
CA ALA A 178 -11.10 12.13 7.39
C ALA A 178 -10.36 13.37 7.89
N LEU A 179 -11.05 14.28 8.59
CA LEU A 179 -10.42 15.43 9.24
C LEU A 179 -9.42 14.98 10.30
N GLY A 180 -9.79 14.02 11.15
CA GLY A 180 -8.90 13.44 12.15
C GLY A 180 -7.65 12.82 11.54
N SER A 181 -7.79 12.09 10.43
CA SER A 181 -6.67 11.55 9.65
C SER A 181 -5.72 12.65 9.17
N GLN A 182 -6.23 13.68 8.48
CA GLN A 182 -5.42 14.81 8.00
C GLN A 182 -4.69 15.56 9.13
N GLN A 183 -5.36 15.77 10.27
CA GLN A 183 -4.76 16.44 11.43
C GLN A 183 -3.65 15.60 12.07
N LYS A 184 -3.85 14.28 12.20
CA LYS A 184 -2.79 13.36 12.69
C LYS A 184 -1.60 13.34 11.73
N ALA A 185 -1.85 13.26 10.42
CA ALA A 185 -0.81 13.30 9.38
C ALA A 185 -0.01 14.60 9.39
N GLU A 186 -0.69 15.74 9.46
CA GLU A 186 -0.05 17.06 9.57
C GLU A 186 0.81 17.16 10.84
N ALA A 187 0.30 16.72 11.98
CA ALA A 187 1.04 16.71 13.24
C ALA A 187 2.26 15.78 13.19
N ALA A 188 2.12 14.58 12.61
CA ALA A 188 3.20 13.61 12.46
C ALA A 188 4.31 14.13 11.51
N GLN A 189 3.94 14.73 10.39
CA GLN A 189 4.88 15.33 9.44
C GLN A 189 5.65 16.50 10.08
N LYS A 190 4.95 17.42 10.76
CA LYS A 190 5.59 18.54 11.48
C LYS A 190 6.50 18.08 12.62
N ALA A 191 6.12 17.02 13.33
CA ALA A 191 6.94 16.40 14.36
C ALA A 191 8.10 15.54 13.81
N GLY A 192 8.17 15.35 12.50
CA GLY A 192 9.23 14.56 11.85
C GLY A 192 9.13 13.06 12.10
N LYS A 193 7.94 12.52 12.42
CA LYS A 193 7.76 11.10 12.72
C LYS A 193 8.05 10.16 11.54
N PHE A 194 7.92 10.66 10.31
CA PHE A 194 8.19 9.88 9.09
C PHE A 194 9.65 9.87 8.66
N LYS A 195 10.53 10.65 9.30
CA LYS A 195 11.93 10.83 8.88
C LYS A 195 12.72 9.51 8.82
N ASP A 196 12.44 8.61 9.75
CA ASP A 196 13.17 7.34 9.85
C ASP A 196 12.71 6.33 8.78
N GLU A 197 11.46 6.40 8.33
CA GLU A 197 10.89 5.46 7.36
C GLU A 197 10.97 5.93 5.91
N ILE A 198 10.98 7.26 5.66
CA ILE A 198 11.08 7.81 4.31
C ILE A 198 12.52 7.73 3.77
N ILE A 199 12.65 7.14 2.60
CA ILE A 199 13.83 7.16 1.73
C ILE A 199 13.64 8.31 0.75
N ALA A 200 14.51 9.32 0.85
CA ALA A 200 14.51 10.44 -0.09
C ALA A 200 14.79 9.93 -1.51
N TYR A 201 14.01 10.40 -2.48
CA TYR A 201 14.17 10.04 -3.88
C TYR A 201 14.46 11.29 -4.72
N THR A 202 15.51 11.24 -5.53
CA THR A 202 15.90 12.36 -6.39
C THR A 202 15.29 12.21 -7.77
N VAL A 203 14.32 13.07 -8.08
CA VAL A 203 13.70 13.18 -9.40
C VAL A 203 14.55 14.09 -10.29
N LYS A 204 15.06 13.54 -11.39
CA LYS A 204 15.86 14.31 -12.36
C LYS A 204 14.94 15.05 -13.33
N THR A 205 15.06 16.37 -13.39
CA THR A 205 14.30 17.21 -14.33
C THR A 205 15.23 17.98 -15.26
N ARG A 206 14.69 18.49 -16.37
CA ARG A 206 15.44 19.40 -17.26
C ARG A 206 15.91 20.68 -16.57
N LYS A 207 15.27 21.08 -15.46
CA LYS A 207 15.58 22.28 -14.67
C LYS A 207 16.51 22.00 -13.49
N GLY A 208 16.92 20.75 -13.29
CA GLY A 208 17.73 20.30 -12.16
C GLY A 208 17.08 19.16 -11.39
N ASP A 209 17.80 18.68 -10.39
CA ASP A 209 17.40 17.58 -9.53
C ASP A 209 16.49 18.09 -8.39
N ILE A 210 15.40 17.37 -8.13
CA ILE A 210 14.46 17.65 -7.05
C ILE A 210 14.50 16.48 -6.08
N VAL A 211 14.83 16.73 -4.82
CA VAL A 211 14.77 15.72 -3.76
C VAL A 211 13.35 15.69 -3.21
N VAL A 212 12.72 14.51 -3.21
CA VAL A 212 11.40 14.26 -2.66
C VAL A 212 11.56 13.41 -1.40
N ASP A 213 11.31 14.01 -0.24
CA ASP A 213 11.51 13.39 1.08
C ASP A 213 10.32 13.58 2.03
N GLN A 214 9.19 14.07 1.51
CA GLN A 214 7.97 14.36 2.27
C GLN A 214 6.74 13.92 1.48
N ASP A 215 5.76 13.36 2.19
CA ASP A 215 4.46 12.98 1.64
C ASP A 215 3.71 14.22 1.12
N GLU A 216 3.30 14.19 -0.15
CA GLU A 216 2.73 15.34 -0.85
C GLU A 216 1.21 15.47 -0.65
N TYR A 217 0.54 14.36 -0.32
CA TYR A 217 -0.93 14.29 -0.31
C TYR A 217 -1.58 14.85 0.97
N ILE A 218 -0.77 15.14 2.00
CA ILE A 218 -1.25 15.66 3.29
C ILE A 218 -1.73 17.11 3.11
N ARG A 219 -3.00 17.37 3.42
CA ARG A 219 -3.63 18.69 3.30
C ARG A 219 -3.54 19.42 4.64
N HIS A 220 -2.49 20.23 4.80
CA HIS A 220 -2.30 21.03 6.01
C HIS A 220 -3.45 22.02 6.21
N GLY A 221 -3.90 22.18 7.46
CA GLY A 221 -4.98 23.10 7.79
C GLY A 221 -6.35 22.66 7.28
N ALA A 222 -6.56 21.35 7.06
CA ALA A 222 -7.87 20.82 6.71
C ALA A 222 -8.94 21.22 7.75
N THR A 223 -10.13 21.60 7.27
CA THR A 223 -11.26 21.99 8.12
C THR A 223 -12.50 21.20 7.77
N LEU A 224 -13.36 20.94 8.77
CA LEU A 224 -14.63 20.25 8.55
C LEU A 224 -15.51 20.97 7.52
N GLU A 225 -15.56 22.30 7.60
CA GLU A 225 -16.31 23.13 6.65
C GLU A 225 -15.83 22.93 5.20
N SER A 226 -14.53 22.80 4.97
CA SER A 226 -13.98 22.53 3.63
C SER A 226 -14.38 21.16 3.11
N MET A 227 -14.46 20.14 3.98
CA MET A 227 -14.87 18.78 3.62
C MET A 227 -16.36 18.72 3.31
N GLN A 228 -17.21 19.32 4.16
CA GLN A 228 -18.67 19.31 4.00
C GLN A 228 -19.15 19.98 2.70
N LYS A 229 -18.38 20.94 2.16
CA LYS A 229 -18.65 21.59 0.87
C LYS A 229 -18.43 20.69 -0.35
N LEU A 230 -17.73 19.57 -0.19
CA LEU A 230 -17.43 18.66 -1.29
C LEU A 230 -18.66 17.88 -1.74
N ARG A 231 -18.82 17.79 -3.06
CA ARG A 231 -19.87 17.00 -3.70
C ARG A 231 -19.53 15.51 -3.64
N PRO A 232 -20.55 14.64 -3.59
CA PRO A 232 -20.36 13.20 -3.75
C PRO A 232 -19.59 12.85 -5.02
N ALA A 233 -18.67 11.89 -4.94
CA ALA A 233 -17.76 11.55 -6.03
C ALA A 233 -18.25 10.40 -6.92
N PHE A 234 -19.11 9.50 -6.40
CA PHE A 234 -19.45 8.25 -7.08
C PHE A 234 -20.94 8.08 -7.36
N THR A 235 -21.81 8.59 -6.49
CA THR A 235 -23.27 8.59 -6.69
C THR A 235 -23.82 9.97 -6.42
N LYS A 236 -24.90 10.38 -7.12
CA LYS A 236 -25.43 11.75 -7.07
C LYS A 236 -25.78 12.22 -5.65
N ASP A 237 -26.39 11.33 -4.87
CA ASP A 237 -26.85 11.59 -3.50
C ASP A 237 -26.01 10.79 -2.48
N GLY A 238 -24.76 10.48 -2.84
CA GLY A 238 -23.85 9.67 -2.06
C GLY A 238 -23.23 10.39 -0.85
N SER A 239 -22.54 9.62 -0.03
CA SER A 239 -21.82 10.10 1.16
C SER A 239 -20.31 10.22 0.93
N VAL A 240 -19.77 9.50 -0.06
CA VAL A 240 -18.33 9.45 -0.32
C VAL A 240 -17.90 10.60 -1.24
N THR A 241 -16.85 11.32 -0.83
CA THR A 241 -16.30 12.49 -1.53
C THR A 241 -14.78 12.39 -1.70
N ALA A 242 -14.19 13.29 -2.48
CA ALA A 242 -12.73 13.41 -2.59
C ALA A 242 -12.04 13.93 -1.30
N GLY A 243 -12.80 14.28 -0.26
CA GLY A 243 -12.29 14.68 1.04
C GLY A 243 -12.26 13.54 2.06
N ASN A 244 -13.09 12.52 1.87
CA ASN A 244 -13.24 11.37 2.77
C ASN A 244 -12.93 10.02 2.09
N ALA A 245 -12.26 10.08 0.93
CA ALA A 245 -11.66 8.96 0.22
C ALA A 245 -10.16 9.21 0.05
N SER A 246 -9.36 8.15 -0.05
CA SER A 246 -7.94 8.27 -0.34
C SER A 246 -7.69 8.81 -1.75
N GLY A 247 -6.47 9.29 -1.98
CA GLY A 247 -6.03 9.73 -3.30
C GLY A 247 -5.74 8.59 -4.27
N LEU A 248 -5.37 8.99 -5.47
CA LEU A 248 -4.56 8.21 -6.39
C LEU A 248 -3.11 8.64 -6.14
N ASN A 249 -2.19 7.69 -5.98
CA ASN A 249 -0.87 7.98 -5.44
C ASN A 249 0.22 7.10 -6.05
N ASP A 250 1.46 7.59 -5.95
CA ASP A 250 2.65 6.90 -6.41
C ASP A 250 3.58 6.64 -5.22
N GLY A 251 4.23 5.48 -5.16
CA GLY A 251 5.17 5.16 -4.09
C GLY A 251 5.66 3.72 -4.07
N ALA A 252 6.65 3.45 -3.23
CA ALA A 252 7.11 2.09 -2.95
C ALA A 252 7.44 1.92 -1.45
N ALA A 253 7.34 0.70 -0.96
CA ALA A 253 7.72 0.32 0.39
C ALA A 253 8.26 -1.11 0.43
N ALA A 254 9.27 -1.36 1.25
CA ALA A 254 9.88 -2.67 1.39
C ALA A 254 10.30 -2.96 2.84
N VAL A 255 10.37 -4.24 3.16
CA VAL A 255 10.97 -4.79 4.38
C VAL A 255 11.97 -5.87 4.02
N LEU A 256 12.97 -6.05 4.88
CA LEU A 256 13.91 -7.16 4.80
C LEU A 256 13.54 -8.22 5.85
N LEU A 257 13.29 -9.44 5.37
CA LEU A 257 12.86 -10.58 6.16
C LEU A 257 13.96 -11.63 6.25
N MET A 258 14.10 -12.24 7.42
CA MET A 258 14.92 -13.44 7.65
C MET A 258 14.41 -14.18 8.88
N SER A 259 15.00 -15.35 9.15
CA SER A 259 14.70 -16.05 10.41
C SER A 259 15.31 -15.30 11.61
N GLU A 260 14.69 -15.43 12.78
CA GLU A 260 15.22 -14.86 14.03
C GLU A 260 16.63 -15.41 14.34
N GLU A 261 16.87 -16.68 14.04
CA GLU A 261 18.18 -17.32 14.19
C GLU A 261 19.23 -16.68 13.26
N GLU A 262 18.87 -16.41 12.01
CA GLU A 262 19.76 -15.77 11.04
C GLU A 262 20.10 -14.33 11.45
N ALA A 263 19.09 -13.57 11.93
CA ALA A 263 19.31 -12.23 12.46
C ALA A 263 20.24 -12.25 13.68
N ALA A 264 20.06 -13.21 14.59
CA ALA A 264 20.90 -13.37 15.78
C ALA A 264 22.36 -13.74 15.44
N LYS A 265 22.57 -14.68 14.50
CA LYS A 265 23.92 -15.07 14.02
C LYS A 265 24.71 -13.89 13.48
N ARG A 266 24.01 -12.92 12.89
CA ARG A 266 24.59 -11.71 12.28
C ARG A 266 24.66 -10.51 13.23
N GLY A 267 24.08 -10.61 14.43
CA GLY A 267 23.99 -9.49 15.36
C GLY A 267 23.10 -8.35 14.86
N LEU A 268 22.10 -8.64 14.01
CA LEU A 268 21.21 -7.62 13.47
C LEU A 268 20.16 -7.17 14.49
N LYS A 269 19.83 -5.88 14.47
CA LYS A 269 18.71 -5.34 15.23
C LYS A 269 17.39 -5.81 14.62
N VAL A 270 16.61 -6.56 15.39
CA VAL A 270 15.24 -6.93 15.02
C VAL A 270 14.30 -5.75 15.28
N LEU A 271 13.50 -5.37 14.28
CA LEU A 271 12.46 -4.35 14.40
C LEU A 271 11.15 -4.96 14.93
N ALA A 272 10.75 -6.11 14.38
CA ALA A 272 9.54 -6.81 14.77
C ALA A 272 9.60 -8.29 14.39
N ARG A 273 8.81 -9.12 15.09
CA ARG A 273 8.55 -10.52 14.71
C ARG A 273 7.17 -10.62 14.07
N ILE A 274 7.06 -11.38 12.98
CA ILE A 274 5.77 -11.67 12.35
C ILE A 274 5.05 -12.74 13.18
N ALA A 275 4.09 -12.31 14.01
CA ALA A 275 3.36 -13.21 14.90
C ALA A 275 2.37 -14.11 14.14
N SER A 276 1.64 -13.54 13.18
CA SER A 276 0.74 -14.28 12.30
C SER A 276 0.34 -13.43 11.10
N TYR A 277 -0.35 -14.05 10.13
CA TYR A 277 -1.01 -13.38 9.01
C TYR A 277 -2.21 -14.20 8.54
N ALA A 278 -3.16 -13.53 7.89
CA ALA A 278 -4.32 -14.16 7.31
C ALA A 278 -4.89 -13.37 6.14
N THR A 279 -5.50 -14.10 5.21
CA THR A 279 -6.37 -13.56 4.15
C THR A 279 -7.78 -14.12 4.34
N ALA A 280 -8.76 -13.34 3.88
CA ALA A 280 -10.16 -13.69 3.84
C ALA A 280 -10.79 -13.13 2.57
N GLY A 281 -11.69 -13.90 1.96
CA GLY A 281 -12.57 -13.42 0.90
C GLY A 281 -13.95 -13.11 1.47
N LEU A 282 -14.66 -12.21 0.82
CA LEU A 282 -16.03 -11.80 1.15
C LEU A 282 -16.75 -11.35 -0.12
N ASP A 283 -18.01 -10.95 0.04
CA ASP A 283 -18.79 -10.35 -1.05
C ASP A 283 -18.07 -9.12 -1.63
N PRO A 284 -17.80 -9.07 -2.95
CA PRO A 284 -17.12 -7.95 -3.59
C PRO A 284 -17.83 -6.60 -3.41
N SER A 285 -19.16 -6.60 -3.23
CA SER A 285 -19.95 -5.37 -3.06
C SER A 285 -19.65 -4.60 -1.77
N ILE A 286 -19.01 -5.26 -0.80
CA ILE A 286 -18.63 -4.71 0.50
C ILE A 286 -17.14 -4.97 0.78
N MET A 287 -16.29 -5.02 -0.26
CA MET A 287 -14.87 -5.37 -0.13
C MET A 287 -14.13 -4.63 0.99
N GLY A 288 -14.53 -3.38 1.28
CA GLY A 288 -13.93 -2.52 2.30
C GLY A 288 -13.96 -3.10 3.73
N VAL A 289 -14.87 -4.02 4.04
CA VAL A 289 -14.93 -4.67 5.36
C VAL A 289 -14.12 -5.97 5.44
N GLY A 290 -13.41 -6.35 4.38
CA GLY A 290 -12.48 -7.48 4.38
C GLY A 290 -11.47 -7.51 5.55
N PRO A 291 -10.92 -6.37 6.01
CA PRO A 291 -10.04 -6.32 7.17
C PRO A 291 -10.65 -6.90 8.45
N ILE A 292 -11.97 -6.82 8.67
CA ILE A 292 -12.60 -7.41 9.86
C ILE A 292 -12.35 -8.92 9.91
N HIS A 293 -12.56 -9.61 8.80
CA HIS A 293 -12.39 -11.06 8.72
C HIS A 293 -10.92 -11.47 8.74
N ALA A 294 -10.07 -10.76 8.00
CA ALA A 294 -8.63 -11.03 7.95
C ALA A 294 -7.97 -10.80 9.32
N SER A 295 -8.25 -9.67 9.98
CA SER A 295 -7.69 -9.33 11.28
C SER A 295 -8.14 -10.28 12.38
N ARG A 296 -9.44 -10.62 12.47
CA ARG A 296 -9.92 -11.64 13.43
C ARG A 296 -9.23 -12.98 13.25
N LYS A 297 -9.02 -13.43 12.01
CA LYS A 297 -8.32 -14.68 11.70
C LYS A 297 -6.84 -14.61 12.04
N ALA A 298 -6.17 -13.49 11.80
CA ALA A 298 -4.77 -13.28 12.20
C ALA A 298 -4.62 -13.27 13.73
N LEU A 299 -5.44 -12.49 14.44
CA LEU A 299 -5.44 -12.44 15.91
C LEU A 299 -5.66 -13.83 16.52
N ALA A 300 -6.65 -14.59 16.01
CA ALA A 300 -6.89 -15.95 16.47
C ALA A 300 -5.68 -16.87 16.26
N LYS A 301 -4.99 -16.77 15.12
CA LYS A 301 -3.75 -17.53 14.85
C LYS A 301 -2.59 -17.13 15.77
N ALA A 302 -2.49 -15.84 16.14
CA ALA A 302 -1.50 -15.35 17.08
C ALA A 302 -1.83 -15.70 18.54
N GLY A 303 -3.06 -16.14 18.82
CA GLY A 303 -3.56 -16.30 20.18
C GLY A 303 -3.80 -14.97 20.90
N TRP A 304 -4.02 -13.90 20.13
CA TRP A 304 -4.22 -12.54 20.65
C TRP A 304 -5.69 -12.12 20.58
N LYS A 305 -6.04 -11.17 21.44
CA LYS A 305 -7.30 -10.44 21.44
C LYS A 305 -7.07 -9.03 20.92
N VAL A 306 -8.16 -8.39 20.51
CA VAL A 306 -8.14 -6.99 20.05
C VAL A 306 -7.56 -6.05 21.13
N GLY A 307 -7.87 -6.28 22.40
CA GLY A 307 -7.36 -5.49 23.52
C GLY A 307 -5.86 -5.65 23.80
N ASP A 308 -5.20 -6.65 23.19
CA ASP A 308 -3.76 -6.87 23.33
C ASP A 308 -2.95 -6.01 22.34
N LEU A 309 -3.62 -5.28 21.45
CA LEU A 309 -2.98 -4.43 20.45
C LEU A 309 -2.60 -3.07 21.04
N ASP A 310 -1.33 -2.69 20.86
CA ASP A 310 -0.79 -1.39 21.27
C ASP A 310 -0.88 -0.34 20.17
N LEU A 311 -0.78 -0.77 18.92
CA LEU A 311 -0.92 0.06 17.72
C LEU A 311 -1.62 -0.73 16.62
N VAL A 312 -2.39 -0.03 15.80
CA VAL A 312 -3.11 -0.58 14.66
C VAL A 312 -2.92 0.33 13.46
N GLU A 313 -2.44 -0.23 12.36
CA GLU A 313 -2.49 0.41 11.04
C GLU A 313 -3.61 -0.26 10.23
N ALA A 314 -4.72 0.46 10.06
CA ALA A 314 -5.90 0.03 9.31
C ALA A 314 -6.16 1.00 8.16
N ASN A 315 -5.81 0.57 6.94
CA ASN A 315 -5.79 1.43 5.75
C ASN A 315 -7.11 2.16 5.46
N GLU A 316 -7.02 3.43 5.10
CA GLU A 316 -8.14 4.37 4.95
C GLU A 316 -8.53 4.60 3.48
N ALA A 317 -8.75 3.53 2.69
CA ALA A 317 -9.15 3.67 1.28
C ALA A 317 -10.39 4.56 1.11
N PHE A 318 -11.37 4.37 1.99
CA PHE A 318 -12.52 5.24 2.18
C PHE A 318 -12.83 5.36 3.67
N ALA A 319 -13.26 6.55 4.13
CA ALA A 319 -13.67 6.76 5.52
C ALA A 319 -14.85 5.85 5.90
N ALA A 320 -15.79 5.61 4.97
CA ALA A 320 -16.94 4.72 5.20
C ALA A 320 -16.52 3.33 5.67
N GLN A 321 -15.58 2.68 4.96
CA GLN A 321 -15.10 1.35 5.35
C GLN A 321 -14.22 1.40 6.59
N ALA A 322 -13.37 2.43 6.74
CA ALA A 322 -12.50 2.55 7.91
C ALA A 322 -13.32 2.68 9.20
N CYS A 323 -14.38 3.48 9.17
CA CYS A 323 -15.33 3.61 10.27
C CYS A 323 -16.03 2.27 10.57
N ALA A 324 -16.49 1.54 9.55
CA ALA A 324 -17.11 0.24 9.72
C ALA A 324 -16.16 -0.80 10.33
N VAL A 325 -14.91 -0.85 9.85
CA VAL A 325 -13.86 -1.73 10.38
C VAL A 325 -13.55 -1.38 11.84
N ASN A 326 -13.36 -0.10 12.17
CA ASN A 326 -13.10 0.33 13.54
C ASN A 326 -14.25 -0.07 14.49
N LYS A 327 -15.49 0.14 14.05
CA LYS A 327 -16.71 -0.21 14.80
C LYS A 327 -16.79 -1.71 15.10
N ASP A 328 -16.60 -2.56 14.09
CA ASP A 328 -16.79 -4.00 14.22
C ASP A 328 -15.59 -4.72 14.82
N MET A 329 -14.39 -4.19 14.65
CA MET A 329 -13.21 -4.70 15.35
C MET A 329 -13.25 -4.36 16.83
N GLY A 330 -13.84 -3.22 17.20
CA GLY A 330 -13.95 -2.82 18.60
C GLY A 330 -12.61 -2.56 19.28
N TRP A 331 -11.56 -2.24 18.51
CA TRP A 331 -10.30 -1.73 19.07
C TRP A 331 -10.44 -0.28 19.47
N ASP A 332 -9.49 0.19 20.28
CA ASP A 332 -9.38 1.58 20.68
C ASP A 332 -8.96 2.47 19.49
N PRO A 333 -9.82 3.40 19.01
CA PRO A 333 -9.48 4.29 17.90
C PRO A 333 -8.27 5.20 18.18
N ALA A 334 -7.92 5.45 19.45
CA ALA A 334 -6.74 6.23 19.79
C ALA A 334 -5.41 5.52 19.45
N LYS A 335 -5.47 4.19 19.23
CA LYS A 335 -4.33 3.37 18.81
C LYS A 335 -4.29 3.14 17.29
N VAL A 336 -5.30 3.62 16.55
CA VAL A 336 -5.45 3.38 15.10
C VAL A 336 -4.88 4.56 14.31
N ASN A 337 -3.96 4.26 13.40
CA ASN A 337 -3.34 5.19 12.45
C ASN A 337 -2.85 6.46 13.18
N VAL A 338 -2.03 6.29 14.22
CA VAL A 338 -1.67 7.38 15.16
C VAL A 338 -0.90 8.52 14.49
N ASN A 339 -0.42 8.30 13.26
CA ASN A 339 0.28 9.28 12.44
C ASN A 339 -0.51 9.71 11.20
N GLY A 340 -1.81 9.43 11.15
CA GLY A 340 -2.65 9.72 9.98
C GLY A 340 -2.81 8.49 9.11
#